data_AF-A0A3S4JUG8-F1
#
_entry.id   AF-A0A3S4JUG8-F1
#
_cell.length_a   1.000
_cell.length_b   1.000
_cell.length_c   1.000
_cell.angle_alpha   90.00
_cell.angle_beta   90.00
_cell.angle_gamma   90.00
#
_symmetry.space_group_name_H-M   'P 1'
#
loop_
_entity.id
_entity.type
_entity.pdbx_description
1 polymer ?
#
loop_
_entity_poly.entity_id
_entity_poly.type
_entity_poly.pdbx_seq_one_letter_code
_entity_poly.pdbx_strand_id
1 'polypeptide(L)'
;MRIRQEYVGLAQQWLASAVPHLRRGNTRLDAGETSAHYPADVAGMEGFSRLLWLLAPLLSGGEADDFRETFIDGIRHGCDPEHPDYWGSLADNDQRCVEMAAFGLALALPGTGLWSALSTDEQKQSGALVTPERRHSDPR
;
A
#
# COMPACT_ATOMS: atom_id res chain seq x y z
N MET A 1 25.27 11.64 -10.33
CA MET A 1 25.24 11.45 -8.85
C MET A 1 25.36 9.96 -8.54
N ARG A 2 26.52 9.51 -8.05
CA ARG A 2 26.79 8.07 -7.78
C ARG A 2 25.93 7.53 -6.62
N ILE A 3 25.79 8.31 -5.56
CA ILE A 3 25.04 7.98 -4.34
C ILE A 3 23.54 7.75 -4.61
N ARG A 4 22.91 8.58 -5.45
CA ARG A 4 21.49 8.39 -5.81
C ARG A 4 21.27 7.03 -6.48
N GLN A 5 22.12 6.68 -7.44
CA GLN A 5 22.02 5.42 -8.17
C GLN A 5 22.26 4.21 -7.26
N GLU A 6 23.16 4.33 -6.28
CA GLU A 6 23.36 3.29 -5.25
C GLU A 6 22.09 3.08 -4.41
N TYR A 7 21.42 4.13 -3.94
CA TYR A 7 20.16 4.00 -3.19
C TYR A 7 19.01 3.45 -4.04
N VAL A 8 18.91 3.86 -5.30
CA VAL A 8 17.92 3.30 -6.25
C VAL A 8 18.14 1.81 -6.41
N GLY A 9 19.38 1.37 -6.65
CA GLY A 9 19.71 -0.05 -6.78
C GLY A 9 19.37 -0.87 -5.53
N LEU A 10 19.66 -0.33 -4.33
CA LEU A 10 19.30 -0.98 -3.06
C LEU A 10 17.78 -1.11 -2.89
N ALA A 11 17.03 -0.04 -3.18
CA ALA A 11 15.58 -0.05 -3.07
C ALA A 11 14.93 -1.01 -4.08
N GLN A 12 15.42 -1.07 -5.31
CA GLN A 12 15.01 -2.05 -6.32
C GLN A 12 15.32 -3.50 -5.85
N GLN A 13 16.48 -3.73 -5.26
CA GLN A 13 16.85 -5.05 -4.71
C GLN A 13 15.90 -5.47 -3.57
N TRP A 14 15.53 -4.54 -2.69
CA TRP A 14 14.57 -4.80 -1.62
C TRP A 14 13.19 -5.12 -2.17
N LEU A 15 12.70 -4.36 -3.15
CA LEU A 15 11.43 -4.64 -3.83
C LEU A 15 11.45 -6.00 -4.52
N ALA A 16 12.51 -6.29 -5.30
CA ALA A 16 12.68 -7.57 -5.99
C ALA A 16 12.72 -8.76 -5.01
N SER A 17 13.27 -8.57 -3.81
CA SER A 17 13.27 -9.58 -2.76
C SER A 17 11.91 -9.71 -2.08
N ALA A 18 11.14 -8.63 -1.90
CA ALA A 18 9.88 -8.65 -1.16
C ALA A 18 8.69 -9.13 -2.02
N VAL A 19 8.64 -8.74 -3.30
CA VAL A 19 7.52 -9.04 -4.21
C VAL A 19 7.17 -10.53 -4.30
N PRO A 20 8.13 -11.49 -4.35
CA PRO A 20 7.81 -12.93 -4.34
C PRO A 20 7.08 -13.42 -3.08
N HIS A 21 7.12 -12.64 -1.99
CA HIS A 21 6.45 -12.92 -0.73
C HIS A 21 5.12 -12.19 -0.59
N LEU A 22 4.67 -11.50 -1.62
CA LEU A 22 3.29 -11.04 -1.67
C LEU A 22 2.33 -12.23 -1.76
N ARG A 23 1.22 -12.13 -1.04
CA ARG A 23 0.16 -13.13 -0.93
C ARG A 23 -1.19 -12.46 -1.10
N ARG A 24 -2.24 -13.27 -1.26
CA ARG A 24 -3.63 -12.80 -1.23
C ARG A 24 -3.90 -11.71 -2.28
N GLY A 25 -3.69 -12.06 -3.55
CA GLY A 25 -3.87 -11.10 -4.65
C GLY A 25 -2.96 -9.86 -4.54
N ASN A 26 -1.73 -10.02 -4.03
CA ASN A 26 -0.76 -8.96 -3.78
C ASN A 26 -1.15 -7.96 -2.68
N THR A 27 -2.09 -8.29 -1.79
CA THR A 27 -2.55 -7.36 -0.75
C THR A 27 -1.79 -7.46 0.57
N ARG A 28 -1.02 -8.54 0.78
CA ARG A 28 -0.28 -8.83 2.02
C ARG A 28 1.16 -9.21 1.73
N LEU A 29 2.10 -8.69 2.50
CA LEU A 29 3.48 -9.16 2.51
C LEU A 29 3.65 -10.24 3.59
N ASP A 30 4.08 -11.43 3.20
CA ASP A 30 4.46 -12.49 4.14
C ASP A 30 5.96 -12.37 4.48
N ALA A 31 6.25 -11.70 5.59
CA ALA A 31 7.63 -11.54 6.08
C ALA A 31 8.08 -12.71 7.00
N GLY A 32 7.31 -13.80 7.09
CA GLY A 32 7.57 -14.95 7.96
C GLY A 32 6.86 -14.89 9.33
N GLU A 33 6.84 -16.02 10.04
CA GLU A 33 6.22 -16.16 11.37
C GLU A 33 7.10 -15.55 12.48
N THR A 34 7.01 -14.24 12.69
CA THR A 34 7.79 -13.54 13.76
C THR A 34 6.92 -13.10 14.95
N SER A 35 5.88 -13.87 15.28
CA SER A 35 4.82 -13.58 16.26
C SER A 35 5.21 -12.68 17.45
N ALA A 36 4.56 -11.52 17.55
CA ALA A 36 4.15 -10.93 18.82
C ALA A 36 2.88 -10.06 18.61
N HIS A 37 1.76 -10.55 19.16
CA HIS A 37 0.51 -9.82 19.44
C HIS A 37 -0.42 -9.32 18.32
N TYR A 38 -0.01 -9.18 17.06
CA TYR A 38 -0.93 -8.73 15.97
C TYR A 38 -1.46 -9.89 15.12
N PRO A 39 -2.73 -9.84 14.66
CA PRO A 39 -3.21 -10.80 13.66
C PRO A 39 -2.31 -10.73 12.43
N ALA A 40 -1.80 -11.89 11.97
CA ALA A 40 -0.88 -11.99 10.82
C ALA A 40 -1.40 -11.26 9.56
N ASP A 41 -2.72 -11.13 9.43
CA ASP A 41 -3.36 -10.38 8.36
C ASP A 41 -3.07 -8.88 8.39
N VAL A 42 -3.12 -8.26 9.58
CA VAL A 42 -2.82 -6.83 9.75
C VAL A 42 -1.35 -6.59 9.49
N ALA A 43 -0.48 -7.42 10.07
CA ALA A 43 0.97 -7.32 9.85
C ALA A 43 1.34 -7.44 8.36
N GLY A 44 0.67 -8.32 7.62
CA GLY A 44 0.89 -8.45 6.18
C GLY A 44 0.43 -7.21 5.39
N MET A 45 -0.69 -6.59 5.78
CA MET A 45 -1.17 -5.34 5.18
C MET A 45 -0.17 -4.20 5.44
N GLU A 46 0.30 -4.08 6.67
CA GLU A 46 1.30 -3.08 7.02
C GLU A 46 2.64 -3.34 6.29
N GLY A 47 3.00 -4.60 6.08
CA GLY A 47 4.16 -4.96 5.27
C GLY A 47 4.02 -4.49 3.83
N PHE A 48 2.84 -4.69 3.22
CA PHE A 48 2.55 -4.17 1.88
C PHE A 48 2.63 -2.65 1.82
N SER A 49 1.97 -1.94 2.73
CA SER A 49 1.97 -0.46 2.75
C SER A 49 3.38 0.11 2.94
N ARG A 50 4.23 -0.55 3.72
CA ARG A 50 5.62 -0.10 3.91
C ARG A 50 6.47 -0.18 2.64
N LEU A 51 6.16 -1.09 1.73
CA LEU A 51 6.82 -1.14 0.42
C LEU A 51 6.48 0.09 -0.44
N LEU A 52 5.32 0.72 -0.23
CA LEU A 52 4.91 1.92 -0.96
C LEU A 52 5.83 3.12 -0.70
N TRP A 53 6.49 3.19 0.46
CA TRP A 53 7.51 4.21 0.75
C TRP A 53 8.71 4.15 -0.19
N LEU A 54 9.08 2.94 -0.63
CA LEU A 54 10.17 2.74 -1.59
C LEU A 54 9.64 2.86 -3.02
N LEU A 55 8.49 2.25 -3.29
CA LEU A 55 7.93 2.15 -4.62
C LEU A 55 7.52 3.51 -5.20
N ALA A 56 6.79 4.33 -4.44
CA ALA A 56 6.25 5.59 -4.93
C ALA A 56 7.33 6.53 -5.52
N PRO A 57 8.42 6.87 -4.81
CA PRO A 57 9.46 7.72 -5.38
C PRO A 57 10.18 7.08 -6.57
N LEU A 58 10.39 5.75 -6.58
CA LEU A 58 10.98 5.05 -7.72
C LEU A 58 10.07 5.06 -8.95
N LEU A 59 8.76 4.86 -8.79
CA LEU A 59 7.81 4.95 -9.91
C LEU A 59 7.74 6.38 -10.44
N SER A 60 7.75 7.38 -9.55
CA SER A 60 7.76 8.79 -9.92
C SER A 60 9.00 9.17 -10.76
N GLY A 61 10.14 8.53 -10.49
CA GLY A 61 11.38 8.70 -11.25
C GLY A 61 11.56 7.74 -12.44
N GLY A 62 10.62 6.81 -12.67
CA GLY A 62 10.67 5.83 -13.77
C GLY A 62 11.63 4.65 -13.53
N GLU A 63 12.00 4.36 -12.29
CA GLU A 63 12.96 3.31 -11.94
C GLU A 63 12.31 2.02 -11.39
N ALA A 64 10.98 1.92 -11.36
CA ALA A 64 10.28 0.76 -10.78
C ALA A 64 9.08 0.27 -11.61
N ASP A 65 9.05 0.57 -12.91
CA ASP A 65 7.91 0.23 -13.78
C ASP A 65 7.56 -1.27 -13.78
N ASP A 66 8.55 -2.14 -13.65
CA ASP A 66 8.36 -3.60 -13.58
C ASP A 66 7.49 -4.05 -12.38
N PHE A 67 7.43 -3.25 -11.31
CA PHE A 67 6.63 -3.55 -10.13
C PHE A 67 5.23 -2.95 -10.17
N ARG A 68 4.99 -1.96 -11.04
CA ARG A 68 3.78 -1.12 -11.06
C ARG A 68 2.49 -1.94 -11.03
N GLU A 69 2.32 -2.87 -11.96
CA GLU A 69 1.09 -3.66 -12.08
C GLU A 69 0.84 -4.54 -10.85
N THR A 70 1.90 -5.12 -10.27
CA THR A 70 1.79 -5.93 -9.05
C THR A 70 1.17 -5.12 -7.91
N PHE A 71 1.59 -3.87 -7.77
CA PHE A 71 1.07 -3.00 -6.72
C PHE A 71 -0.30 -2.41 -7.07
N ILE A 72 -0.60 -2.14 -8.35
CA ILE A 72 -1.96 -1.77 -8.76
C ILE A 72 -2.95 -2.87 -8.38
N ASP A 73 -2.62 -4.14 -8.66
CA ASP A 73 -3.47 -5.28 -8.28
C ASP A 73 -3.65 -5.37 -6.77
N GLY A 74 -2.58 -5.24 -5.99
CA GLY A 74 -2.65 -5.23 -4.53
C GLY A 74 -3.53 -4.10 -3.99
N ILE A 75 -3.45 -2.92 -4.58
CA ILE A 75 -4.28 -1.76 -4.21
C ILE A 75 -5.75 -2.01 -4.57
N ARG A 76 -6.02 -2.47 -5.79
CA ARG A 76 -7.37 -2.80 -6.28
C ARG A 76 -8.05 -3.81 -5.36
N HIS A 77 -7.42 -4.96 -5.14
CA HIS A 77 -7.96 -6.02 -4.29
C HIS A 77 -8.05 -5.62 -2.82
N GLY A 78 -7.11 -4.80 -2.33
CA GLY A 78 -7.08 -4.34 -0.94
C GLY A 78 -8.14 -3.28 -0.62
N CYS A 79 -8.56 -2.49 -1.62
CA CYS A 79 -9.54 -1.42 -1.46
C CYS A 79 -10.98 -1.87 -1.75
N ASP A 80 -11.17 -2.99 -2.45
CA ASP A 80 -12.49 -3.51 -2.81
C ASP A 80 -13.17 -4.25 -1.63
N PRO A 81 -14.27 -3.74 -1.06
CA PRO A 81 -14.99 -4.39 0.04
C PRO A 81 -15.62 -5.74 -0.31
N GLU A 82 -15.83 -6.03 -1.60
CA GLU A 82 -16.37 -7.29 -2.08
C GLU A 82 -15.27 -8.34 -2.34
N HIS A 83 -14.00 -7.92 -2.39
CA HIS A 83 -12.88 -8.81 -2.61
C HIS A 83 -12.52 -9.57 -1.31
N PRO A 84 -12.24 -10.89 -1.37
CA PRO A 84 -11.89 -11.68 -0.19
C PRO A 84 -10.63 -11.19 0.55
N ASP A 85 -9.76 -10.44 -0.14
CA ASP A 85 -8.51 -9.92 0.39
C ASP A 85 -8.57 -8.43 0.81
N TYR A 86 -9.79 -7.89 0.94
CA TYR A 86 -10.06 -6.52 1.42
C TYR A 86 -9.27 -6.18 2.70
N TRP A 87 -8.76 -4.96 2.79
CA TRP A 87 -8.04 -4.48 3.98
C TRP A 87 -8.96 -4.19 5.18
N GLY A 88 -10.28 -4.20 4.97
CA GLY A 88 -11.25 -3.90 6.01
C GLY A 88 -11.49 -2.39 6.14
N SER A 89 -12.62 -2.04 6.74
CA SER A 89 -12.95 -0.64 7.02
C SER A 89 -12.14 -0.15 8.23
N LEU A 90 -11.59 1.06 8.14
CA LEU A 90 -10.90 1.72 9.25
C LEU A 90 -11.92 2.02 10.36
N ALA A 91 -11.75 1.43 11.54
CA ALA A 91 -12.49 1.78 12.74
C ALA A 91 -11.70 2.79 13.59
N ASP A 92 -12.39 3.53 14.47
CA ASP A 92 -11.74 4.49 15.36
C ASP A 92 -10.68 3.81 16.24
N ASN A 93 -9.48 4.40 16.31
CA ASN A 93 -8.25 3.90 16.95
C ASN A 93 -7.50 2.76 16.25
N ASP A 94 -7.57 2.64 14.92
CA ASP A 94 -6.76 1.65 14.20
C ASP A 94 -5.34 2.17 13.87
N GLN A 95 -4.31 1.40 14.26
CA GLN A 95 -2.89 1.66 13.91
C GLN A 95 -2.64 1.73 12.40
N ARG A 96 -3.62 1.27 11.60
CA ARG A 96 -3.67 1.45 10.13
C ARG A 96 -3.58 2.91 9.69
N CYS A 97 -3.87 3.90 10.54
CA CYS A 97 -3.70 5.32 10.21
C CYS A 97 -2.26 5.69 9.78
N VAL A 98 -1.23 5.05 10.35
CA VAL A 98 0.17 5.28 9.95
C VAL A 98 0.42 4.76 8.54
N GLU A 99 -0.22 3.64 8.18
CA GLU A 99 -0.05 2.98 6.89
C GLU A 99 -0.83 3.68 5.76
N MET A 100 -1.96 4.32 6.08
CA MET A 100 -2.72 5.11 5.11
C MET A 100 -1.95 6.35 4.63
N ALA A 101 -0.96 6.84 5.39
CA ALA A 101 -0.07 7.90 4.92
C ALA A 101 0.82 7.44 3.75
N ALA A 102 1.34 6.21 3.81
CA ALA A 102 2.14 5.62 2.73
C ALA A 102 1.29 5.45 1.47
N PHE A 103 0.06 4.96 1.65
CA PHE A 103 -0.90 4.78 0.57
C PHE A 103 -1.32 6.10 -0.07
N GLY A 104 -1.71 7.09 0.74
CA GLY A 104 -2.08 8.42 0.28
C GLY A 104 -0.95 9.12 -0.49
N LEU A 105 0.30 9.01 0.00
CA LEU A 105 1.46 9.53 -0.73
C LEU A 105 1.65 8.83 -2.08
N ALA A 106 1.58 7.50 -2.11
CA ALA A 106 1.79 6.73 -3.33
C ALA A 106 0.77 7.09 -4.43
N LEU A 107 -0.49 7.31 -4.05
CA LEU A 107 -1.54 7.74 -4.97
C LEU A 107 -1.40 9.22 -5.40
N ALA A 108 -0.97 10.09 -4.49
CA ALA A 108 -0.88 11.53 -4.75
C ALA A 108 0.40 11.94 -5.51
N LEU A 109 1.48 11.15 -5.41
CA LEU A 109 2.76 11.50 -6.00
C LEU A 109 2.67 11.45 -7.54
N PRO A 110 3.04 12.52 -8.27
CA PRO A 110 2.98 12.54 -9.73
C PRO A 110 3.91 11.51 -10.37
N GLY A 111 3.57 11.05 -11.57
CA GLY A 111 4.40 10.10 -12.32
C GLY A 111 4.35 8.65 -11.81
N THR A 112 3.75 8.40 -10.63
CA THR A 112 3.61 7.03 -10.12
C THR A 112 2.64 6.19 -10.92
N GLY A 113 1.70 6.80 -11.65
CA GLY A 113 0.65 6.16 -12.45
C GLY A 113 -0.31 5.25 -11.69
N LEU A 114 -0.17 5.13 -10.36
CA LEU A 114 -0.98 4.26 -9.52
C LEU A 114 -2.43 4.72 -9.52
N TRP A 115 -2.69 6.00 -9.21
CA TRP A 115 -4.04 6.56 -9.18
C TRP A 115 -4.75 6.50 -10.54
N SER A 116 -4.02 6.82 -11.63
CA SER A 116 -4.59 6.82 -12.98
C SER A 116 -4.94 5.45 -13.52
N ALA A 117 -4.35 4.38 -12.97
CA ALA A 117 -4.66 3.01 -13.36
C ALA A 117 -5.93 2.47 -12.68
N LEU A 118 -6.45 3.18 -11.67
CA LEU A 118 -7.66 2.81 -10.97
C LEU A 118 -8.90 3.37 -11.70
N SER A 119 -9.96 2.56 -11.76
CA SER A 119 -11.26 3.00 -12.25
C SER A 119 -11.88 4.05 -11.32
N THR A 120 -12.91 4.77 -11.78
CA THR A 120 -13.62 5.77 -10.96
C THR A 120 -14.15 5.18 -9.65
N ASP A 121 -14.59 3.92 -9.64
CA ASP A 121 -15.11 3.29 -8.44
C ASP A 121 -13.98 2.80 -7.52
N GLU A 122 -12.89 2.28 -8.08
CA GLU A 122 -11.67 1.95 -7.33
C GLU A 122 -11.03 3.18 -6.68
N GLN A 123 -11.07 4.33 -7.37
CA GLN A 123 -10.62 5.62 -6.83
C GLN A 123 -11.46 6.07 -5.64
N LYS A 124 -12.79 5.92 -5.70
CA LYS A 124 -13.68 6.24 -4.56
C LYS A 124 -13.40 5.32 -3.37
N GLN A 125 -13.26 4.02 -3.61
CA GLN A 125 -12.93 3.03 -2.60
C GLN A 125 -11.57 3.33 -1.93
N SER A 126 -10.56 3.65 -2.74
CA SER A 126 -9.22 4.05 -2.27
C SER A 126 -9.27 5.36 -1.48
N GLY A 127 -10.06 6.35 -1.93
CA GLY A 127 -10.25 7.62 -1.25
C GLY A 127 -10.87 7.47 0.14
N ALA A 128 -11.83 6.56 0.30
CA ALA A 128 -12.47 6.28 1.59
C ALA A 128 -11.48 5.74 2.66
N LEU A 129 -10.38 5.10 2.23
CA LEU A 129 -9.31 4.65 3.13
C LEU A 129 -8.36 5.79 3.53
N VAL A 130 -8.11 6.77 2.66
CA VAL A 130 -7.19 7.89 2.93
C VAL A 130 -7.87 9.02 3.72
N THR A 131 -9.18 9.21 3.52
CA THR A 131 -10.00 10.15 4.29
C THR A 131 -11.10 9.40 5.01
N PRO A 132 -10.83 8.82 6.20
CA PRO A 132 -11.91 8.30 7.03
C PRO A 132 -12.84 9.47 7.38
N GLU A 133 -14.10 9.40 6.93
CA GLU A 133 -15.13 10.33 7.37
C GLU A 133 -15.15 10.29 8.90
N ARG A 134 -14.78 11.41 9.55
CA ARG A 134 -14.93 11.54 11.00
C ARG A 134 -16.41 11.43 11.30
N ARG A 135 -16.89 10.26 11.72
CA ARG A 135 -18.14 10.18 12.47
C ARG A 135 -17.90 10.85 13.82
N HIS A 136 -18.06 12.16 13.87
CA HIS A 136 -18.36 12.84 15.13
C HIS A 136 -19.69 12.27 15.62
N SER A 137 -19.61 11.29 16.52
CA SER A 137 -20.72 10.98 17.39
C SER A 137 -20.95 12.20 18.28
N ASP A 138 -22.02 12.92 17.95
CA ASP A 138 -22.63 14.02 18.69
C ASP A 138 -22.75 13.66 20.18
N PRO A 139 -22.15 14.41 21.11
CA PRO A 139 -22.34 14.17 22.52
C PRO A 139 -23.73 14.66 22.93
N ARG A 140 -24.58 13.70 23.31
CA ARG A 140 -25.85 13.92 24.02
C ARG A 140 -25.65 14.66 25.34
#